data_AF-A0A0U3EYD2-F1
#
_entry.id   AF-A0A0U3EYD2-F1
#
_cell.length_a   1.000
_cell.length_b   1.000
_cell.length_c   1.000
_cell.angle_alpha   90.00
_cell.angle_beta   90.00
_cell.angle_gamma   90.00
#
_symmetry.space_group_name_H-M   'P 1'
#
loop_
_entity.id
_entity.type
_entity.pdbx_description
1 polymer ?
#
loop_
_entity_poly.entity_id
_entity_poly.type
_entity_poly.pdbx_seq_one_letter_code
_entity_poly.pdbx_strand_id
1 'polypeptide(L)'
;MERRVDLFGASGVINKVLGFIQSLPGFYLAALAAVATFNNPDMDRLMPGTPPTARILYNGKLITVELTRRRMLCIMFAYLTVLSFVLTMSSIAAMTFAEDIKAAIQENSPLLIRWIKAAFTSIYFGALFQMLTITMWGLFYLGERMHTPDR
;
A
#
# COMPACT_ATOMS: atom_id res chain seq x y z
N MET A 1 -32.45 -11.19 -16.15
CA MET A 1 -31.96 -10.12 -15.26
C MET A 1 -30.45 -10.30 -15.09
N GLU A 2 -29.64 -9.69 -15.94
CA GLU A 2 -28.19 -9.64 -15.71
C GLU A 2 -27.92 -8.55 -14.66
N ARG A 3 -27.52 -8.96 -13.47
CA ARG A 3 -27.15 -8.04 -12.38
C ARG A 3 -25.81 -7.41 -12.76
N ARG A 4 -25.85 -6.27 -13.45
CA ARG A 4 -24.65 -5.47 -13.75
C ARG A 4 -24.02 -5.06 -12.42
N VAL A 5 -22.85 -5.60 -12.11
CA VAL A 5 -22.09 -5.24 -10.92
C VAL A 5 -21.72 -3.77 -11.05
N ASP A 6 -22.24 -2.95 -10.15
CA ASP A 6 -21.90 -1.54 -10.09
C ASP A 6 -20.46 -1.39 -9.55
N LEU A 7 -19.52 -1.07 -10.43
CA LEU A 7 -18.12 -0.89 -10.06
C LEU A 7 -17.86 0.52 -9.50
N PHE A 8 -18.53 1.54 -10.04
CA PHE A 8 -18.21 2.95 -9.84
C PHE A 8 -19.33 3.78 -9.21
N GLY A 9 -20.55 3.27 -9.07
CA GLY A 9 -21.64 4.00 -8.46
C GLY A 9 -21.52 4.10 -6.93
N ALA A 10 -22.46 4.83 -6.33
CA ALA A 10 -22.46 5.15 -4.90
C ALA A 10 -22.44 3.91 -3.99
N SER A 11 -23.01 2.79 -4.44
CA SER A 11 -22.97 1.48 -3.75
C SER A 11 -21.95 0.49 -4.32
N GLY A 12 -21.06 0.98 -5.20
CA GLY A 12 -20.14 0.15 -5.95
C GLY A 12 -19.01 -0.43 -5.11
N VAL A 13 -18.36 -1.46 -5.66
CA VAL A 13 -17.26 -2.18 -4.98
C VAL A 13 -16.12 -1.23 -4.61
N ILE A 14 -15.79 -0.25 -5.45
CA ILE A 14 -14.72 0.72 -5.20
C ILE A 14 -15.00 1.57 -3.97
N ASN A 15 -16.24 2.00 -3.74
CA ASN A 15 -16.63 2.79 -2.56
C ASN A 15 -16.44 2.00 -1.26
N LYS A 16 -16.83 0.72 -1.25
CA LYS A 16 -16.65 -0.15 -0.07
C LYS A 16 -15.18 -0.40 0.23
N VAL A 17 -14.39 -0.66 -0.83
CA VAL A 17 -12.94 -0.84 -0.71
C VAL A 17 -12.26 0.45 -0.25
N LEU A 18 -12.68 1.61 -0.75
CA LEU A 18 -12.19 2.91 -0.32
C LEU A 18 -12.39 3.13 1.18
N GLY A 19 -13.60 2.86 1.70
CA GLY A 19 -13.88 2.98 3.14
C GLY A 19 -12.97 2.07 3.99
N PHE A 20 -12.63 0.87 3.50
CA PHE A 20 -11.65 0.02 4.16
C PHE A 20 -10.24 0.63 4.12
N ILE A 21 -9.76 1.03 2.93
CA ILE A 21 -8.41 1.59 2.75
C ILE A 21 -8.21 2.87 3.57
N GLN A 22 -9.22 3.71 3.72
CA GLN A 22 -9.15 4.96 4.49
C GLN A 22 -8.77 4.76 5.96
N SER A 23 -9.07 3.59 6.55
CA SER A 23 -8.70 3.26 7.93
C SER A 23 -7.26 2.76 8.08
N LEU A 24 -6.64 2.29 6.99
CA LEU A 24 -5.34 1.63 7.01
C LEU A 24 -4.14 2.54 7.28
N PRO A 25 -4.07 3.82 6.83
CA PRO A 25 -2.96 4.70 7.16
C PRO A 25 -2.74 4.83 8.67
N GLY A 26 -3.81 4.98 9.44
CA GLY A 26 -3.74 5.04 10.90
C GLY A 26 -3.25 3.74 11.52
N PHE A 27 -3.74 2.60 11.02
CA PHE A 27 -3.26 1.27 11.44
C PHE A 27 -1.76 1.07 11.18
N TYR A 28 -1.28 1.41 9.98
CA TYR A 28 0.13 1.27 9.63
C TYR A 28 1.03 2.24 10.40
N LEU A 29 0.57 3.47 10.66
CA LEU A 29 1.27 4.41 11.53
C LEU A 29 1.38 3.91 12.97
N ALA A 30 0.33 3.29 13.50
CA ALA A 30 0.37 2.68 14.83
C ALA A 30 1.36 1.51 14.90
N ALA A 31 1.35 0.62 13.89
CA ALA A 31 2.31 -0.48 13.78
C ALA A 31 3.76 0.04 13.66
N LEU A 32 3.98 1.08 12.85
CA LEU A 32 5.26 1.76 12.70
C LEU A 32 5.77 2.33 14.03
N ALA A 33 4.91 3.03 14.76
CA ALA A 33 5.25 3.58 16.07
C ALA A 33 5.61 2.48 17.07
N ALA A 34 4.82 1.40 17.12
CA ALA A 34 5.09 0.25 17.98
C ALA A 34 6.47 -0.36 17.68
N VAL A 35 6.75 -0.68 16.42
CA VAL A 35 8.06 -1.21 15.98
C VAL A 35 9.20 -0.25 16.28
N ALA A 36 8.99 1.05 16.14
CA ALA A 36 10.02 2.06 16.45
C ALA A 36 10.33 2.14 17.95
N THR A 37 9.33 1.94 18.82
CA THR A 37 9.50 2.05 20.29
C THR A 37 9.79 0.73 21.00
N PHE A 38 9.55 -0.42 20.37
CA PHE A 38 9.78 -1.72 21.02
C PHE A 38 11.24 -1.88 21.43
N ASN A 39 11.48 -2.02 22.73
CA ASN A 39 12.81 -2.21 23.27
C ASN A 39 13.18 -3.70 23.26
N ASN A 40 13.48 -4.24 22.06
CA ASN A 40 13.99 -5.59 21.89
C ASN A 40 15.29 -5.56 21.08
N PRO A 41 16.45 -5.91 21.69
CA PRO A 41 17.75 -5.87 21.02
C PRO A 41 17.84 -6.84 19.83
N ASP A 42 17.00 -7.87 19.76
CA ASP A 42 16.96 -8.81 18.64
C ASP A 42 16.39 -8.18 17.36
N MET A 43 15.62 -7.10 17.48
CA MET A 43 15.10 -6.33 16.34
C MET A 43 16.16 -5.40 15.73
N ASP A 44 17.18 -5.03 16.51
CA ASP A 44 18.29 -4.19 16.06
C ASP A 44 19.43 -5.01 15.44
N ARG A 45 19.31 -6.33 15.45
CA ARG A 45 20.23 -7.21 14.73
C ARG A 45 20.06 -7.07 13.22
N LEU A 46 21.15 -7.32 12.51
CA LEU A 46 21.13 -7.48 11.06
C LEU A 46 20.23 -8.65 10.67
N MET A 47 19.67 -8.57 9.47
CA MET A 47 18.90 -9.68 8.92
C MET A 47 19.78 -10.90 8.67
N PRO A 48 19.34 -12.11 9.06
CA PRO A 48 20.08 -13.33 8.80
C PRO A 48 20.13 -13.59 7.28
N GLY A 49 21.24 -14.16 6.79
CA GLY A 49 21.47 -14.40 5.36
C GLY A 49 22.19 -13.21 4.70
N THR A 50 21.81 -12.86 3.47
CA THR A 50 22.30 -11.65 2.78
C THR A 50 21.41 -10.46 3.13
N PRO A 51 21.84 -9.55 4.03
CA PRO A 51 20.98 -8.46 4.49
C PRO A 51 20.64 -7.52 3.33
N PRO A 52 19.37 -7.11 3.20
CA PRO A 52 19.01 -6.12 2.19
C PRO A 52 19.69 -4.79 2.53
N THR A 53 20.22 -4.12 1.51
CA THR A 53 20.89 -2.83 1.67
C THR A 53 19.97 -1.70 1.25
N ALA A 54 19.96 -0.61 2.02
CA ALA A 54 19.30 0.63 1.65
C ALA A 54 20.33 1.71 1.37
N ARG A 55 20.11 2.49 0.31
CA ARG A 55 20.90 3.69 0.03
C ARG A 55 20.28 4.85 0.78
N ILE A 56 21.02 5.42 1.72
CA ILE A 56 20.61 6.63 2.44
C ILE A 56 21.56 7.77 2.10
N LEU A 57 20.99 8.96 1.89
CA LEU A 57 21.77 10.17 1.73
C LEU A 57 22.14 10.68 3.12
N TYR A 58 23.41 10.61 3.47
CA TYR A 58 23.94 11.10 4.73
C TYR A 58 25.06 12.10 4.45
N ASN A 59 24.92 13.33 4.93
CA ASN A 59 25.86 14.43 4.67
C ASN A 59 26.23 14.60 3.18
N GLY A 60 25.22 14.54 2.29
CA GLY A 60 25.42 14.71 0.84
C GLY A 60 26.08 13.52 0.13
N LYS A 61 26.39 12.43 0.83
CA LYS A 61 26.91 11.18 0.24
C LYS A 61 25.86 10.07 0.32
N LEU A 62 25.67 9.36 -0.79
CA LEU A 62 24.88 8.14 -0.82
C LEU A 62 25.69 7.01 -0.20
N ILE A 63 25.32 6.59 1.00
CA ILE A 63 25.91 5.44 1.67
C ILE A 63 24.94 4.26 1.63
N THR A 64 25.46 3.08 1.31
CA THR A 64 24.73 1.82 1.42
C THR A 64 24.83 1.31 2.85
N VAL A 65 23.69 1.19 3.52
CA VAL A 65 23.61 0.68 4.89
C VAL A 65 22.83 -0.62 4.89
N GLU A 66 23.36 -1.64 5.55
CA GLU A 66 22.68 -2.91 5.77
C GLU A 66 21.49 -2.71 6.70
N LEU A 67 20.34 -3.28 6.33
CA LEU A 67 19.10 -3.09 7.07
C LEU A 67 19.05 -4.02 8.29
N THR A 68 18.79 -3.42 9.45
CA THR A 68 18.32 -4.16 10.63
C THR A 68 16.86 -4.59 10.42
N ARG A 69 16.42 -5.60 11.19
CA ARG A 69 15.04 -6.11 11.11
C ARG A 69 14.03 -5.01 11.38
N ARG A 70 14.27 -4.20 12.43
CA ARG A 70 13.47 -3.02 12.76
C ARG A 70 13.38 -2.05 11.60
N ARG A 71 14.51 -1.73 10.98
CA ARG A 71 14.54 -0.75 9.87
C ARG A 71 13.78 -1.26 8.65
N MET A 72 13.88 -2.55 8.31
CA MET A 72 13.06 -3.13 7.23
C MET A 72 11.57 -3.01 7.52
N LEU A 73 11.14 -3.43 8.71
CA LEU A 73 9.73 -3.36 9.14
C LEU A 73 9.21 -1.92 9.12
N CYS A 74 9.99 -0.97 9.61
CA CYS A 74 9.62 0.44 9.56
C CYS A 74 9.46 0.94 8.12
N ILE A 75 10.36 0.57 7.21
CA ILE A 75 10.27 0.95 5.79
C ILE A 75 9.03 0.31 5.14
N MET A 76 8.72 -0.95 5.47
CA MET A 76 7.52 -1.64 4.94
C MET A 76 6.23 -0.97 5.40
N PHE A 77 6.09 -0.66 6.70
CA PHE A 77 4.89 0.02 7.21
C PHE A 77 4.79 1.47 6.72
N ALA A 78 5.91 2.17 6.57
CA ALA A 78 5.95 3.49 5.94
C ALA A 78 5.47 3.43 4.47
N TYR A 79 5.97 2.46 3.70
CA TYR A 79 5.51 2.22 2.32
C TYR A 79 3.99 1.95 2.27
N LEU A 80 3.50 1.04 3.12
CA LEU A 80 2.08 0.70 3.19
C LEU A 80 1.20 1.92 3.56
N THR A 81 1.68 2.79 4.44
CA THR A 81 1.00 4.05 4.81
C THR A 81 0.89 5.00 3.62
N VAL A 82 1.98 5.20 2.88
CA VAL A 82 1.96 6.07 1.70
C VAL A 82 1.07 5.47 0.62
N LEU A 83 1.15 4.15 0.39
CA LEU A 83 0.34 3.45 -0.59
C LEU A 83 -1.17 3.57 -0.29
N SER A 84 -1.59 3.43 0.97
CA SER A 84 -2.99 3.58 1.35
C SER A 84 -3.49 5.02 1.19
N PHE A 85 -2.65 6.02 1.48
CA PHE A 85 -2.94 7.42 1.16
C PHE A 85 -3.12 7.65 -0.35
N VAL A 86 -2.17 7.17 -1.17
CA VAL A 86 -2.23 7.31 -2.63
C VAL A 86 -3.46 6.63 -3.21
N LEU A 87 -3.78 5.41 -2.75
CA LEU A 87 -4.99 4.69 -3.17
C LEU A 87 -6.25 5.48 -2.81
N THR A 88 -6.34 5.99 -1.58
CA THR A 88 -7.47 6.80 -1.13
C THR A 88 -7.66 8.05 -1.99
N MET A 89 -6.59 8.81 -2.22
CA MET A 89 -6.62 10.01 -3.06
C MET A 89 -6.99 9.66 -4.51
N SER A 90 -6.47 8.56 -5.05
CA SER A 90 -6.78 8.11 -6.40
C SER A 90 -8.25 7.71 -6.56
N SER A 91 -8.86 7.08 -5.56
CA SER A 91 -10.29 6.74 -5.59
C SER A 91 -11.17 7.98 -5.54
N ILE A 92 -10.85 8.94 -4.66
CA ILE A 92 -11.61 10.20 -4.56
C ILE A 92 -11.53 10.95 -5.89
N ALA A 93 -10.33 11.12 -6.44
CA ALA A 93 -10.13 11.75 -7.75
C ALA A 93 -10.89 11.01 -8.86
N ALA A 94 -10.81 9.68 -8.91
CA ALA A 94 -11.51 8.89 -9.91
C ALA A 94 -13.04 9.04 -9.82
N MET A 95 -13.60 9.15 -8.61
CA MET A 95 -15.04 9.37 -8.43
C MET A 95 -15.46 10.78 -8.83
N THR A 96 -14.69 11.80 -8.49
CA THR A 96 -14.99 13.21 -8.82
C THR A 96 -14.90 13.45 -10.33
N PHE A 97 -13.84 12.98 -10.99
CA PHE A 97 -13.63 13.26 -12.42
C PHE A 97 -14.29 12.23 -13.35
N ALA A 98 -14.91 11.17 -12.83
CA ALA A 98 -15.51 10.12 -13.66
C ALA A 98 -16.64 10.63 -14.56
N GLU A 99 -17.40 11.63 -14.14
CA GLU A 99 -18.52 12.17 -14.91
C GLU A 99 -18.02 13.12 -16.01
N ASP A 100 -17.09 14.02 -15.68
CA ASP A 100 -16.47 14.95 -16.62
C ASP A 100 -15.73 14.20 -17.75
N ILE A 101 -14.96 13.16 -17.40
CA ILE A 101 -14.20 12.36 -18.36
C ILE A 101 -15.14 11.55 -19.26
N LYS A 102 -16.26 11.03 -18.73
CA LYS A 102 -17.26 10.34 -19.55
C LYS A 102 -17.90 11.32 -20.54
N ALA A 103 -18.31 12.49 -20.08
CA ALA A 103 -18.96 13.48 -20.94
C ALA A 103 -18.03 13.96 -22.08
N ALA A 104 -16.76 14.22 -21.78
CA ALA A 104 -15.80 14.74 -22.78
C ALA A 104 -15.37 13.70 -23.83
N ILE A 105 -15.33 12.41 -23.51
CA ILE A 105 -14.73 11.37 -24.38
C ILE A 105 -15.80 10.52 -25.09
N GLN A 106 -17.05 10.52 -24.61
CA GLN A 106 -18.13 9.69 -25.18
C GLN A 106 -18.47 10.08 -26.63
N GLU A 107 -18.22 11.32 -27.05
CA GLU A 107 -18.44 11.77 -28.43
C GLU A 107 -17.39 11.23 -29.43
N ASN A 108 -16.15 10.98 -29.00
CA ASN A 108 -15.06 10.68 -29.93
C ASN A 108 -14.74 9.18 -30.08
N SER A 109 -14.88 8.34 -29.05
CA SER A 109 -14.61 6.88 -29.13
C SER A 109 -15.04 6.07 -27.90
N PRO A 110 -16.15 5.29 -27.95
CA PRO A 110 -16.62 4.51 -26.79
C PRO A 110 -15.71 3.35 -26.38
N LEU A 111 -14.92 2.79 -27.31
CA LEU A 111 -13.96 1.72 -27.03
C LEU A 111 -12.80 2.20 -26.14
N LEU A 112 -12.31 3.42 -26.34
CA LEU A 112 -11.16 3.96 -25.63
C LEU A 112 -11.47 4.19 -24.14
N ILE A 113 -12.67 4.70 -23.82
CA ILE A 113 -13.16 4.79 -22.43
C ILE A 113 -13.20 3.43 -21.74
N ARG A 114 -13.62 2.38 -22.45
CA ARG A 114 -13.72 1.03 -21.88
C ARG A 114 -12.34 0.50 -21.49
N TRP A 115 -11.34 0.71 -22.34
CA TRP A 115 -9.95 0.33 -22.05
C TRP A 115 -9.35 1.13 -20.89
N ILE A 116 -9.57 2.44 -20.84
CA ILE A 116 -9.09 3.28 -19.71
C ILE A 116 -9.71 2.82 -18.39
N LYS A 117 -11.03 2.60 -18.36
CA LYS A 117 -11.72 2.10 -17.15
C LYS A 117 -11.19 0.74 -16.73
N ALA A 118 -10.99 -0.18 -17.68
CA ALA A 118 -10.44 -1.50 -17.39
C ALA A 118 -9.02 -1.42 -16.84
N ALA A 119 -8.16 -0.60 -17.46
CA ALA A 119 -6.77 -0.38 -17.03
C ALA A 119 -6.71 0.22 -15.63
N PHE A 120 -7.48 1.29 -15.36
CA PHE A 120 -7.54 1.92 -14.04
C PHE A 120 -8.01 0.94 -12.97
N THR A 121 -9.08 0.18 -13.26
CA THR A 121 -9.61 -0.82 -12.33
C THR A 121 -8.57 -1.92 -12.06
N SER A 122 -7.90 -2.40 -13.11
CA SER A 122 -6.89 -3.46 -12.98
C SER A 122 -5.68 -2.99 -12.15
N ILE A 123 -5.17 -1.78 -12.39
CA ILE A 123 -4.07 -1.21 -11.61
C ILE A 123 -4.47 -1.01 -10.15
N TYR A 124 -5.68 -0.49 -9.90
CA TYR A 124 -6.21 -0.27 -8.56
C TYR A 124 -6.31 -1.57 -7.75
N PHE A 125 -6.90 -2.62 -8.33
CA PHE A 125 -6.96 -3.93 -7.68
C PHE A 125 -5.58 -4.57 -7.55
N GLY A 126 -4.68 -4.41 -8.53
CA GLY A 126 -3.30 -4.88 -8.43
C GLY A 126 -2.56 -4.26 -7.25
N ALA A 127 -2.67 -2.95 -7.07
CA ALA A 127 -2.11 -2.24 -5.92
C ALA A 127 -2.76 -2.65 -4.59
N LEU A 128 -4.08 -2.89 -4.58
CA LEU A 128 -4.80 -3.43 -3.41
C LEU A 128 -4.25 -4.81 -3.00
N PHE A 129 -4.11 -5.75 -3.94
CA PHE A 129 -3.58 -7.07 -3.65
C PHE A 129 -2.14 -7.02 -3.19
N GLN A 130 -1.31 -6.19 -3.83
CA GLN A 130 0.07 -5.95 -3.39
C GLN A 130 0.11 -5.44 -1.94
N MET A 131 -0.73 -4.47 -1.58
CA MET A 131 -0.86 -3.93 -0.22
C MET A 131 -1.24 -5.03 0.78
N LEU A 132 -2.21 -5.89 0.44
CA LEU A 132 -2.63 -7.01 1.29
C LEU A 132 -1.48 -8.02 1.51
N THR A 133 -0.79 -8.41 0.44
CA THR A 133 0.34 -9.35 0.54
C THR A 133 1.47 -8.79 1.40
N ILE A 134 1.85 -7.52 1.20
CA ILE A 134 2.90 -6.88 2.00
C ILE A 134 2.45 -6.72 3.46
N THR A 135 1.17 -6.45 3.70
CA THR A 135 0.61 -6.40 5.07
C THR A 135 0.71 -7.76 5.76
N MET A 136 0.31 -8.83 5.08
CA MET A 136 0.42 -10.20 5.61
C MET A 136 1.88 -10.55 5.91
N TRP A 137 2.79 -10.26 5.00
CA TRP A 137 4.23 -10.47 5.21
C TRP A 137 4.78 -9.66 6.39
N GLY A 138 4.43 -8.38 6.47
CA GLY A 138 4.88 -7.49 7.55
C GLY A 138 4.37 -7.97 8.92
N LEU A 139 3.10 -8.36 9.01
CA LEU A 139 2.50 -8.87 10.25
C LEU A 139 3.04 -10.25 10.63
N PHE A 140 3.23 -11.15 9.66
CA PHE A 140 3.84 -12.46 9.91
C PHE A 140 5.26 -12.30 10.45
N TYR A 141 6.09 -11.51 9.77
CA TYR A 141 7.47 -11.28 10.18
C TYR A 141 7.57 -10.58 11.54
N LEU A 142 6.71 -9.59 11.80
CA LEU A 142 6.62 -8.94 13.10
C LEU A 142 6.21 -9.94 14.19
N GLY A 143 5.15 -10.72 13.96
CA GLY A 143 4.63 -11.71 14.91
C GLY A 143 5.66 -12.78 15.28
N GLU A 144 6.34 -13.34 14.28
CA GLU A 144 7.37 -14.36 14.46
C GLU A 144 8.57 -13.80 15.25
N ARG A 145 9.08 -12.63 14.85
CA ARG A 145 10.31 -12.05 15.43
C ARG A 145 10.11 -11.39 16.79
N MET A 146 8.88 -11.03 17.15
CA MET A 146 8.57 -10.58 18.50
C MET A 146 8.63 -11.70 19.54
N HIS A 147 8.33 -12.95 19.16
CA HIS A 147 8.22 -14.08 20.10
C HIS A 147 9.37 -15.07 20.03
N THR A 148 10.13 -15.08 18.93
CA THR A 148 11.20 -16.05 18.72
C THR A 148 12.56 -15.37 18.94
N PRO A 149 13.13 -15.45 20.17
CA PRO A 149 14.50 -15.02 20.39
C PRO A 149 15.44 -15.90 19.53
N ASP A 150 16.41 -15.28 18.86
CA ASP A 150 17.41 -16.04 18.12
C ASP A 150 18.26 -16.83 19.13
N ARG A 151 18.10 -18.16 19.12
CA ARG A 151 19.06 -19.09 19.72
C ARG A 151 20.31 -19.18 18.87
#